data_AF-A0A0Q5ZGF2-F1
#
_entry.id   AF-A0A0Q5ZGF2-F1
#
_cell.length_a   1.000
_cell.length_b   1.000
_cell.length_c   1.000
_cell.angle_alpha   90.00
_cell.angle_beta   90.00
_cell.angle_gamma   90.00
#
_symmetry.space_group_name_H-M   'P 1'
#
loop_
_entity.id
_entity.type
_entity.pdbx_description
1 polymer ?
#
loop_
_entity_poly.entity_id
_entity_poly.type
_entity_poly.pdbx_seq_one_letter_code
_entity_poly.pdbx_strand_id
1 'polypeptide(L)'
;MNGRELRIWRKLLGYTQEDAANELGVTRATIQNWEHDVTPVPVTVHLASRQLIRRWKQRAEFGPVTLVYASVPLPSPNSVAGPPTLTCRRYPDNHTAFRKILELRTSPSFFNPLIIDEGNVIIWSGPQLIQQCEKLSQNKDRP
;
A
#
# COMPACT_ATOMS: atom_id res chain seq x y z
N MET A 1 8.68 1.70 -18.86
CA MET A 1 7.60 2.67 -19.09
C MET A 1 8.00 3.60 -20.22
N ASN A 2 7.06 4.16 -20.98
CA ASN A 2 7.30 5.21 -21.98
C ASN A 2 6.95 6.61 -21.45
N GLY A 3 7.16 7.66 -22.26
CA GLY A 3 6.90 9.05 -21.86
C GLY A 3 5.45 9.30 -21.45
N ARG A 4 4.50 8.72 -22.18
CA ARG A 4 3.06 8.81 -21.85
C ARG A 4 2.75 8.18 -20.49
N GLU A 5 3.28 7.01 -20.21
CA GLU A 5 3.10 6.31 -18.93
C GLU A 5 3.73 7.10 -17.77
N LEU A 6 4.89 7.71 -17.97
CA LEU A 6 5.52 8.60 -16.97
C LEU A 6 4.63 9.81 -16.67
N ARG A 7 4.03 10.41 -17.69
CA ARG A 7 3.10 11.54 -17.52
C ARG A 7 1.84 11.14 -16.74
N ILE A 8 1.30 9.96 -17.01
CA ILE A 8 0.16 9.41 -16.27
C ILE A 8 0.53 9.17 -14.81
N TRP A 9 1.68 8.52 -14.56
CA TRP A 9 2.22 8.30 -13.22
C TRP A 9 2.32 9.61 -12.43
N ARG A 10 2.91 10.63 -13.04
CA ARG A 10 3.11 11.93 -12.40
C ARG A 10 1.78 12.59 -12.02
N LYS A 11 0.84 12.62 -12.96
CA LYS A 11 -0.49 13.19 -12.74
C LYS A 11 -1.28 12.42 -11.69
N LEU A 12 -1.16 11.10 -11.65
CA LEU A 12 -1.80 10.26 -10.63
C LEU A 12 -1.36 10.67 -9.21
N LEU A 13 -0.09 11.04 -9.03
CA LEU A 13 0.44 11.48 -7.74
C LEU A 13 0.21 12.98 -7.47
N GLY A 14 -0.44 13.70 -8.39
CA GLY A 14 -0.67 15.15 -8.28
C GLY A 14 0.60 15.99 -8.54
N TYR A 15 1.64 15.40 -9.12
CA TYR A 15 2.93 16.06 -9.31
C TYR A 15 2.95 16.97 -10.54
N THR A 16 3.59 18.13 -10.42
CA THR A 16 4.10 18.91 -11.55
C THR A 16 5.36 18.27 -12.12
N GLN A 17 5.82 18.70 -13.29
CA GLN A 17 7.10 18.22 -13.85
C GLN A 17 8.27 18.54 -12.91
N GLU A 18 8.19 19.64 -12.16
CA GLU A 18 9.17 20.02 -11.15
C GLU A 18 9.15 19.05 -9.96
N ASP A 19 7.95 18.73 -9.43
CA ASP A 19 7.82 17.77 -8.31
C ASP A 19 8.35 16.38 -8.71
N ALA A 20 8.01 15.91 -9.90
CA ALA A 20 8.53 14.64 -10.41
C ALA A 20 10.05 14.66 -10.58
N ALA A 21 10.62 15.79 -11.01
CA ALA A 21 12.05 15.95 -11.15
C ALA A 21 12.75 15.87 -9.79
N ASN A 22 12.19 16.54 -8.78
CA ASN A 22 12.68 16.51 -7.41
C ASN A 22 12.62 15.10 -6.80
N GLU A 23 11.49 14.40 -6.96
CA GLU A 23 11.30 13.03 -6.46
C GLU A 23 12.20 12.00 -7.15
N LEU A 24 12.55 12.23 -8.43
CA LEU A 24 13.41 11.34 -9.22
C LEU A 24 14.89 11.77 -9.23
N GLY A 25 15.23 12.91 -8.61
CA GLY A 25 16.60 13.43 -8.56
C GLY A 25 17.16 13.86 -9.93
N VAL A 26 16.31 14.42 -10.79
CA VAL A 26 16.68 14.90 -12.14
C VAL A 26 16.22 16.34 -12.37
N THR A 27 16.47 16.90 -13.54
CA THR A 27 15.96 18.23 -13.89
C THR A 27 14.55 18.18 -14.47
N ARG A 28 13.79 19.27 -14.35
CA ARG A 28 12.48 19.42 -15.02
C ARG A 28 12.55 19.19 -16.53
N ALA A 29 13.61 19.68 -17.18
CA ALA A 29 13.85 19.50 -18.60
C ALA A 29 14.02 18.02 -18.96
N THR A 30 14.66 17.23 -18.10
CA THR A 30 14.77 15.77 -18.26
C THR A 30 13.40 15.11 -18.27
N ILE A 31 12.52 15.46 -17.31
CA ILE A 31 11.14 14.94 -17.26
C ILE A 31 10.37 15.35 -18.52
N GLN A 32 10.49 16.62 -18.94
CA GLN A 32 9.84 17.11 -20.16
C GLN A 32 10.29 16.32 -21.39
N ASN A 33 11.59 16.09 -21.57
CA ASN A 33 12.13 15.35 -22.72
C ASN A 33 11.62 13.91 -22.74
N TRP A 34 11.59 13.25 -21.58
CA TRP A 34 11.02 11.92 -21.45
C TRP A 34 9.52 11.88 -21.77
N GLU A 35 8.72 12.83 -21.27
CA GLU A 35 7.28 12.87 -21.52
C GLU A 35 6.90 13.13 -22.99
N HIS A 36 7.80 13.74 -23.76
CA HIS A 36 7.64 14.00 -25.20
C HIS A 36 8.38 12.98 -26.07
N ASP A 37 8.89 11.90 -25.47
CA ASP A 37 9.65 10.85 -26.14
C ASP A 37 10.88 11.37 -26.94
N VAL A 38 11.42 12.55 -26.56
CA VAL A 38 12.67 13.11 -27.12
C VAL A 38 13.85 12.22 -26.76
N THR A 39 13.83 11.67 -25.54
CA THR A 39 14.77 10.65 -25.08
C THR A 39 14.02 9.52 -24.39
N PRO A 40 14.52 8.27 -24.45
CA PRO A 40 13.85 7.14 -23.81
C PRO A 40 13.91 7.24 -22.29
N VAL A 41 12.85 6.77 -21.62
CA VAL A 41 12.78 6.71 -20.16
C VAL A 41 13.67 5.55 -19.64
N PRO A 42 14.65 5.81 -18.76
CA PRO A 42 15.47 4.76 -18.19
C PRO A 42 14.67 3.74 -17.36
N VAL A 43 15.12 2.48 -17.34
CA VAL A 43 14.50 1.41 -16.53
C VAL A 43 14.52 1.72 -15.02
N THR A 44 15.54 2.43 -14.55
CA THR A 44 15.65 2.86 -13.15
C THR A 44 14.51 3.80 -12.76
N VAL A 45 14.11 4.71 -13.64
CA VAL A 45 12.94 5.58 -13.45
C VAL A 45 11.67 4.73 -13.37
N HIS A 46 11.53 3.69 -14.19
CA HIS A 46 10.38 2.79 -14.09
C HIS A 46 10.25 2.16 -12.70
N LEU A 47 11.36 1.65 -12.15
CA LEU A 47 11.41 1.04 -10.83
C LEU A 47 11.16 2.07 -9.72
N ALA A 48 11.78 3.26 -9.81
CA ALA A 48 11.59 4.35 -8.86
C ALA A 48 10.13 4.81 -8.81
N SER A 49 9.51 5.02 -9.97
CA SER A 49 8.10 5.40 -10.09
C SER A 49 7.15 4.38 -9.46
N ARG A 50 7.42 3.08 -9.62
CA ARG A 50 6.66 2.00 -8.95
C ARG A 50 6.80 2.08 -7.43
N GLN A 51 8.00 2.32 -6.92
CA GLN A 51 8.24 2.45 -5.48
C GLN A 51 7.57 3.71 -4.91
N LEU A 52 7.57 4.82 -5.65
CA LEU A 52 6.88 6.05 -5.25
C LEU A 52 5.36 5.89 -5.21
N ILE A 53 4.76 5.22 -6.21
CA ILE A 53 3.32 4.84 -6.13
C ILE A 53 3.05 4.01 -4.89
N ARG A 54 3.88 2.99 -4.61
CA ARG A 54 3.68 2.12 -3.45
C ARG A 54 3.69 2.93 -2.15
N ARG A 55 4.65 3.83 -1.98
CA ARG A 55 4.74 4.72 -0.80
C ARG A 55 3.54 5.66 -0.70
N TRP A 56 3.10 6.23 -1.83
CA TRP A 56 1.90 7.08 -1.87
C TRP A 56 0.65 6.31 -1.43
N LYS A 57 0.48 5.07 -1.92
CA LYS A 57 -0.61 4.18 -1.48
C LYS A 57 -0.50 3.72 -0.03
N GLN A 58 0.68 3.83 0.59
CA GLN A 58 0.92 3.50 2.01
C GLN A 58 0.62 4.67 2.96
N ARG A 59 0.21 5.85 2.46
CA ARG A 59 -0.21 6.96 3.33
C ARG A 59 -1.48 6.62 4.11
N ALA A 60 -1.66 7.20 5.29
CA ALA A 60 -2.74 6.84 6.21
C ALA A 60 -4.14 7.11 5.61
N GLU A 61 -4.25 8.20 4.86
CA GLU A 61 -5.44 8.70 4.19
C GLU A 61 -5.74 8.03 2.84
N PHE A 62 -4.84 7.18 2.33
CA PHE A 62 -5.08 6.49 1.07
C PHE A 62 -6.19 5.45 1.22
N GLY A 63 -7.19 5.53 0.34
CA GLY A 63 -8.19 4.51 0.15
C GLY A 63 -9.18 4.88 -0.96
N PRO A 64 -10.24 4.09 -1.15
CA PRO A 64 -10.62 2.93 -0.33
C PRO A 64 -9.66 1.75 -0.47
N VAL A 65 -9.61 0.91 0.58
CA VAL A 65 -8.75 -0.29 0.63
C VAL A 65 -9.54 -1.51 1.09
N THR A 66 -9.05 -2.70 0.74
CA THR A 66 -9.63 -3.96 1.24
C THR A 66 -8.62 -4.65 2.15
N LEU A 67 -9.02 -4.86 3.40
CA LEU A 67 -8.32 -5.73 4.33
C LEU A 67 -8.75 -7.18 4.07
N VAL A 68 -7.77 -8.03 3.77
CA VAL A 68 -7.95 -9.46 3.60
C VAL A 68 -7.16 -10.15 4.71
N TYR A 69 -7.76 -11.14 5.36
CA TYR A 69 -7.10 -11.96 6.37
C TYR A 69 -7.73 -13.34 6.45
N ALA A 70 -6.94 -14.33 6.87
CA ALA A 70 -7.45 -15.65 7.17
C ALA A 70 -7.92 -15.71 8.62
N SER A 71 -9.02 -16.41 8.86
CA SER A 71 -9.46 -16.76 10.21
C SER A 71 -9.74 -18.24 10.38
N VAL A 72 -9.21 -18.83 11.45
CA VAL A 72 -9.51 -20.23 11.82
C VAL A 72 -10.61 -20.23 12.88
N PRO A 73 -11.72 -20.97 12.67
CA PRO A 73 -12.72 -21.16 13.73
C PRO A 73 -12.05 -21.79 14.96
N LEU A 74 -12.28 -21.22 16.14
CA LEU A 74 -11.76 -21.82 17.37
C LEU A 74 -12.40 -23.20 17.58
N PRO A 75 -11.63 -24.22 17.97
CA PRO A 75 -12.20 -25.52 18.32
C PRO A 75 -13.18 -25.33 19.47
N SER A 76 -14.36 -25.93 19.34
CA SER A 76 -15.35 -25.99 20.42
C SER A 76 -15.41 -27.43 20.95
N PRO A 77 -15.91 -27.66 22.18
CA PRO A 77 -15.96 -29.01 22.76
C PRO A 77 -16.63 -30.06 21.86
N ASN A 78 -17.50 -29.60 20.94
CA ASN A 78 -18.29 -30.43 20.05
C ASN A 78 -17.90 -30.30 18.56
N SER A 79 -16.80 -29.62 18.21
CA SER A 79 -16.41 -29.41 16.81
C SER A 79 -14.91 -29.31 16.61
N VAL A 80 -14.40 -30.08 15.64
CA VAL A 80 -13.03 -29.99 15.14
C VAL A 80 -12.85 -28.63 14.46
N ALA A 81 -11.66 -28.02 14.60
CA ALA A 81 -11.35 -26.77 13.91
C ALA A 81 -11.64 -26.90 12.41
N GLY A 82 -12.56 -26.07 11.91
CA GLY A 82 -12.91 -26.04 10.49
C GLY A 82 -11.77 -25.48 9.62
N PRO A 83 -11.89 -25.57 8.29
CA PRO A 83 -10.91 -24.98 7.39
C PRO A 83 -10.80 -23.46 7.61
N PRO A 84 -9.62 -22.86 7.39
CA PRO A 84 -9.46 -21.42 7.47
C PRO A 84 -10.42 -20.73 6.48
N THR A 85 -11.13 -19.72 6.96
CA THR A 85 -12.00 -18.88 6.13
C THR A 85 -11.28 -17.59 5.78
N LEU A 86 -11.35 -17.17 4.52
CA LEU A 86 -10.82 -15.89 4.09
C LEU A 86 -11.88 -14.80 4.29
N THR A 87 -11.53 -13.75 5.03
CA THR A 87 -12.38 -12.57 5.19
C THR A 87 -11.83 -11.42 4.36
N CYS A 88 -12.67 -10.81 3.54
CA CYS A 88 -12.37 -9.61 2.78
C CYS A 88 -13.31 -8.49 3.23
N ARG A 89 -12.76 -7.37 3.72
CA ARG A 89 -13.56 -6.22 4.17
C ARG A 89 -13.01 -4.93 3.62
N ARG A 90 -13.89 -4.11 3.04
CA ARG A 90 -13.58 -2.78 2.52
C ARG A 90 -13.55 -1.74 3.65
N TYR A 91 -12.57 -0.86 3.59
CA TYR A 91 -12.38 0.26 4.51
C TYR A 91 -12.17 1.55 3.71
N PRO A 92 -12.54 2.72 4.27
CA PRO A 92 -12.40 4.00 3.57
C PRO A 92 -10.94 4.38 3.31
N ASP A 93 -10.02 3.98 4.20
CA ASP A 93 -8.61 4.32 4.13
C ASP A 93 -7.72 3.28 4.86
N ASN A 94 -6.41 3.41 4.67
CA ASN A 94 -5.42 2.62 5.38
C ASN A 94 -5.54 2.78 6.90
N HIS A 95 -5.77 3.99 7.40
CA HIS A 95 -5.86 4.26 8.84
C HIS A 95 -6.94 3.42 9.52
N THR A 96 -8.12 3.34 8.94
CA THR A 96 -9.27 2.57 9.44
C THR A 96 -9.02 1.07 9.30
N ALA A 97 -8.40 0.63 8.21
CA ALA A 97 -7.98 -0.77 8.06
C ALA A 97 -6.96 -1.17 9.13
N PHE A 98 -5.95 -0.33 9.41
CA PHE A 98 -4.96 -0.57 10.47
C PHE A 98 -5.60 -0.61 11.85
N ARG A 99 -6.56 0.26 12.16
CA ARG A 99 -7.31 0.21 13.43
C ARG A 99 -7.96 -1.16 13.60
N LYS A 100 -8.60 -1.68 12.54
CA LYS A 100 -9.19 -3.03 12.58
C LYS A 100 -8.15 -4.12 12.81
N ILE A 101 -7.01 -4.07 12.12
CA ILE A 101 -5.92 -5.04 12.33
C ILE A 101 -5.48 -5.04 13.80
N LEU A 102 -5.31 -3.86 14.39
CA LEU A 102 -4.91 -3.71 15.79
C LEU A 102 -5.97 -4.19 16.79
N GLU A 103 -7.25 -4.17 16.43
CA GLU A 103 -8.31 -4.79 17.21
C GLU A 103 -8.29 -6.33 17.08
N LEU A 104 -8.04 -6.85 15.88
CA LEU A 104 -8.10 -8.29 15.59
C LEU A 104 -6.85 -9.05 16.03
N ARG A 105 -5.70 -8.40 16.15
CA ARG A 105 -4.43 -9.04 16.55
C ARG A 105 -4.47 -9.70 17.94
N THR A 106 -5.42 -9.34 18.79
CA THR A 106 -5.60 -9.98 20.10
C THR A 106 -6.32 -11.32 19.98
N SER A 107 -6.98 -11.57 18.84
CA SER A 107 -7.67 -12.82 18.57
C SER A 107 -6.68 -13.88 18.10
N PRO A 108 -6.64 -15.06 18.75
CA PRO A 108 -5.83 -16.20 18.30
C PRO A 108 -6.32 -16.78 16.97
N SER A 109 -7.46 -16.32 16.43
CA SER A 109 -7.97 -16.76 15.14
C SER A 109 -7.51 -15.89 13.96
N PHE A 110 -6.77 -14.79 14.17
CA PHE A 110 -6.43 -13.82 13.11
C PHE A 110 -5.04 -14.08 12.51
N PHE A 111 -4.98 -14.35 11.21
CA PHE A 111 -3.73 -14.71 10.52
C PHE A 111 -3.59 -14.04 9.15
N ASN A 112 -2.33 -13.84 8.75
CA ASN A 112 -1.91 -13.39 7.42
C ASN A 112 -2.70 -12.20 6.87
N PRO A 113 -2.75 -11.05 7.60
CA PRO A 113 -3.40 -9.87 7.07
C PRO A 113 -2.63 -9.29 5.89
N LEU A 114 -3.38 -8.75 4.94
CA LEU A 114 -2.89 -7.95 3.83
C LEU A 114 -3.91 -6.85 3.50
N ILE A 115 -3.42 -5.71 3.02
CA ILE A 115 -4.26 -4.62 2.54
C ILE A 115 -3.99 -4.45 1.04
N ILE A 116 -5.05 -4.50 0.24
CA ILE A 116 -5.03 -4.25 -1.21
C ILE A 116 -5.79 -2.98 -1.56
N ASP A 117 -5.42 -2.36 -2.68
CA ASP A 117 -6.24 -1.32 -3.30
C ASP A 117 -7.37 -1.91 -4.15
N GLU A 118 -8.19 -1.05 -4.76
CA GLU A 118 -9.26 -1.45 -5.68
C GLU A 118 -8.76 -2.11 -6.98
N GLY A 119 -7.50 -1.92 -7.33
CA GLY A 119 -6.85 -2.57 -8.46
C GLY A 119 -6.29 -3.95 -8.14
N ASN A 120 -6.59 -4.50 -6.96
CA ASN A 120 -6.06 -5.76 -6.44
C ASN A 120 -4.54 -5.76 -6.25
N VAL A 121 -3.93 -4.59 -6.11
CA VAL A 121 -2.49 -4.46 -5.83
C VAL A 121 -2.29 -4.47 -4.32
N ILE A 122 -1.37 -5.31 -3.86
CA ILE A 122 -0.97 -5.37 -2.45
C ILE A 122 -0.23 -4.09 -2.06
N ILE A 123 -0.79 -3.36 -1.09
CA ILE A 123 -0.22 -2.16 -0.49
C ILE A 123 0.62 -2.53 0.73
N TRP A 124 0.04 -3.37 1.60
CA TRP A 124 0.63 -3.82 2.86
C TRP A 124 0.56 -5.34 2.98
N SER A 125 1.68 -5.97 3.30
CA SER A 125 1.75 -7.41 3.58
C SER A 125 2.97 -7.75 4.45
N GLY A 126 2.89 -8.89 5.13
CA GLY A 126 4.02 -9.51 5.81
C GLY A 126 4.76 -8.57 6.77
N PRO A 127 6.11 -8.51 6.73
CA PRO A 127 6.91 -7.73 7.67
C PRO A 127 6.59 -6.23 7.69
N GLN A 128 6.26 -5.63 6.53
CA GLN A 128 5.99 -4.18 6.46
C GLN A 128 4.71 -3.80 7.21
N LEU A 129 3.69 -4.66 7.13
CA LEU A 129 2.44 -4.46 7.84
C LEU A 129 2.66 -4.60 9.35
N ILE A 130 3.44 -5.61 9.78
CA ILE A 130 3.79 -5.84 11.19
C ILE A 130 4.55 -4.62 11.75
N GLN A 131 5.59 -4.18 11.06
CA GLN A 131 6.39 -3.02 11.47
C GLN A 131 5.54 -1.75 11.59
N GLN A 132 4.59 -1.54 10.68
CA GLN A 132 3.68 -0.40 10.75
C GLN A 132 2.72 -0.50 11.93
N CYS A 133 2.22 -1.71 12.26
CA CYS A 133 1.40 -1.92 13.44
C CYS A 133 2.15 -1.63 14.74
N GLU A 134 3.42 -2.00 14.83
CA GLU A 134 4.29 -1.71 15.98
C GLU A 134 4.46 -0.19 16.16
N LYS A 135 4.78 0.53 15.09
CA LYS A 135 4.90 2.00 15.11
C LYS A 135 3.61 2.68 15.58
N LEU A 136 2.45 2.22 15.08
CA LEU A 136 1.15 2.77 15.47
C LEU A 136 0.78 2.44 16.92
N SER A 137 1.23 1.30 17.44
CA SER A 137 1.01 0.92 18.84
C SER A 137 1.82 1.83 19.78
N GLN A 138 3.10 2.05 19.47
CA GLN A 138 4.00 2.89 20.27
C GLN A 138 3.57 4.37 20.33
N ASN A 139 3.00 4.90 19.24
CA ASN A 139 2.51 6.28 19.22
C ASN A 139 1.25 6.49 20.08
N LYS A 140 0.50 5.42 20.39
CA LYS A 140 -0.69 5.49 21.26
C LYS A 140 -0.33 5.57 22.75
N ASP A 141 0.86 5.11 23.12
CA ASP A 141 1.37 5.08 24.48
C ASP A 141 2.22 6.33 24.84
N ARG A 142 2.29 7.32 23.95
CA ARG A 142 2.97 8.61 24.20
C ARG A 142 1.96 9.60 24.82
N PRO A 143 2.26 10.20 25.99
CA PRO A 143 1.36 11.10 26.72
C PRO A 143 1.03 12.38 25.95
#